data_AF-A0A6C0DKU2-F1
#
_entry.id   AF-A0A6C0DKU2-F1
#
_cell.length_a   1.000
_cell.length_b   1.000
_cell.length_c   1.000
_cell.angle_alpha   90.00
_cell.angle_beta   90.00
_cell.angle_gamma   90.00
#
_symmetry.space_group_name_H-M   'P 1'
#
loop_
_entity.id
_entity.type
_entity.pdbx_description
1 polymer ?
#
loop_
_entity_poly.entity_id
_entity_poly.type
_entity_poly.pdbx_seq_one_letter_code
_entity_poly.pdbx_strand_id
1 'polypeptide(L)'
;MPGGGLFILVAYGAQNVILSGNPDFTYFYMVLKKYSHFSFESVTLPLEGPQELFFDEPIQLRAKIQRVADLLSDLYFTFTLPDIYSKYFDPNLPGPNSGRSQFHFQWVRYIGAQIIQDATFLIGGTQVQQFDSDYIISTAFTDQDETQYNKWQQLVGDIPELYDPANGQYSGAVGSAVTRTPGLYPSVYQNFDPTIQSQNNFPSIPGRDITLPLSFWFSQNPGLALPLIALQYHECEVQLTLRPIRDLYTILDPSGYRVRPETMISASISQLQSGNVNYLPTSESGIYINKFLTDIGYTPPTLNTWPLNPRLQATYVYLTDDERRTFASKPLNYIVRQVTKYPFPSISSRQIFDLYTHNPVPRIIVIPRRSDSTQYLNAWTNYTNWWRYGKAPFIPAISSVPSGGYSGINIASMQQDIIRQIRIICDGNDVQEIKPLQYFKELSSWKYATGLFPPGLAIYSFALDTSKWMKPSGTLNTSRVKNFQLDIDPWPLAQNTTYLLNYVVYVESINFLVIEGGMGGMKYAS
;
A
#
# COMPACT_ATOMS: atom_id res chain seq x y z
N MET A 1 -56.78 19.91 14.10
CA MET A 1 -56.33 20.50 12.82
C MET A 1 -54.82 20.67 12.87
N PRO A 2 -54.06 20.18 11.89
CA PRO A 2 -52.61 20.37 11.86
C PRO A 2 -52.28 21.83 11.51
N GLY A 3 -51.76 22.60 12.48
CA GLY A 3 -51.38 24.01 12.31
C GLY A 3 -49.96 24.36 12.79
N GLY A 4 -49.25 23.39 13.37
CA GLY A 4 -47.92 23.60 13.97
C GLY A 4 -46.86 24.06 12.97
N GLY A 5 -46.89 23.55 11.72
CA GLY A 5 -45.93 23.95 10.69
C GLY A 5 -46.09 25.40 10.22
N LEU A 6 -47.33 25.89 10.11
CA LEU A 6 -47.61 27.28 9.70
C LEU A 6 -47.16 28.26 10.80
N PHE A 7 -47.35 27.90 12.07
CA PHE A 7 -46.89 28.71 13.20
C PHE A 7 -45.38 28.93 13.17
N ILE A 8 -44.58 27.92 12.84
CA ILE A 8 -43.11 28.03 12.73
C ILE A 8 -42.71 29.02 11.61
N LEU A 9 -43.46 29.07 10.51
CA LEU A 9 -43.19 30.00 9.40
C LEU A 9 -43.49 31.46 9.77
N VAL A 10 -44.53 31.68 10.59
CA VAL A 10 -44.90 33.02 11.09
C VAL A 10 -43.90 33.52 12.14
N ALA A 11 -43.22 32.62 12.86
CA ALA A 11 -42.19 32.95 13.85
C ALA A 11 -40.86 33.39 13.20
N TYR A 12 -40.92 34.33 12.25
CA TYR A 12 -39.80 34.92 11.54
C TYR A 12 -39.40 36.25 12.19
N GLY A 13 -38.10 36.45 12.45
CA GLY A 13 -37.56 37.66 13.05
C GLY A 13 -36.30 38.19 12.36
N ALA A 14 -35.68 39.21 12.95
CA ALA A 14 -34.50 39.87 12.38
C ALA A 14 -33.31 38.93 12.15
N GLN A 15 -33.15 37.89 12.98
CA GLN A 15 -32.09 36.88 12.82
C GLN A 15 -32.28 36.01 11.58
N ASN A 16 -33.53 35.78 11.15
CA ASN A 16 -33.83 34.95 9.97
C ASN A 16 -33.46 35.65 8.66
N VAL A 17 -33.29 36.98 8.65
CA VAL A 17 -32.90 37.73 7.45
C VAL A 17 -31.55 37.25 6.91
N ILE A 18 -30.60 36.87 7.78
CA ILE A 18 -29.28 36.36 7.38
C ILE A 18 -29.36 34.94 6.79
N LEU A 19 -30.39 34.17 7.16
CA LEU A 19 -30.51 32.75 6.79
C LEU A 19 -31.44 32.53 5.59
N SER A 20 -32.57 33.23 5.55
CA SER A 20 -33.64 33.01 4.58
C SER A 20 -34.29 34.30 4.07
N GLY A 21 -33.70 35.47 4.35
CA GLY A 21 -34.08 36.72 3.71
C GLY A 21 -33.52 36.77 2.29
N ASN A 22 -34.38 36.98 1.29
CA ASN A 22 -34.02 36.94 -0.14
C ASN A 22 -33.21 35.68 -0.52
N PRO A 23 -33.81 34.48 -0.42
CA PRO A 23 -33.08 33.23 -0.56
C PRO A 23 -32.47 33.05 -1.95
N ASP A 24 -31.18 32.67 -2.00
CA ASP A 24 -30.44 32.42 -3.25
C ASP A 24 -30.76 31.07 -3.90
N PHE A 25 -31.21 30.08 -3.12
CA PHE A 25 -31.54 28.74 -3.61
C PHE A 25 -32.67 28.11 -2.79
N THR A 26 -33.23 27.00 -3.30
CA THR A 26 -34.26 26.22 -2.61
C THR A 26 -33.90 24.74 -2.57
N TYR A 27 -34.24 24.08 -1.47
CA TYR A 27 -34.08 22.63 -1.31
C TYR A 27 -35.18 21.83 -2.01
N PHE A 28 -36.26 22.49 -2.43
CA PHE A 28 -37.46 21.82 -2.95
C PHE A 28 -37.54 21.82 -4.49
N TYR A 29 -36.55 22.41 -5.17
CA TYR A 29 -36.46 22.41 -6.62
C TYR A 29 -35.01 22.44 -7.08
N MET A 30 -34.58 21.41 -7.80
CA MET A 30 -33.22 21.26 -8.30
C MET A 30 -33.13 21.61 -9.79
N VAL A 31 -32.37 22.64 -10.13
CA VAL A 31 -32.01 22.96 -11.52
C VAL A 31 -30.75 22.17 -11.90
N LEU A 32 -30.88 21.28 -12.88
CA LEU A 32 -29.73 20.52 -13.40
C LEU A 32 -28.86 21.40 -14.29
N LYS A 33 -27.53 21.33 -14.09
CA LYS A 33 -26.55 21.92 -15.01
C LYS A 33 -26.31 20.95 -16.16
N LYS A 34 -26.46 21.42 -17.40
CA LYS A 34 -26.09 20.64 -18.60
C LYS A 34 -24.56 20.49 -18.63
N TYR A 35 -24.09 19.27 -18.94
CA TYR A 35 -22.68 18.94 -19.11
C TYR A 35 -22.34 18.73 -20.60
N SER A 36 -21.07 18.79 -20.98
CA SER A 36 -20.62 18.44 -22.34
C SER A 36 -20.78 16.94 -22.56
N HIS A 37 -21.23 16.53 -23.75
CA HIS A 37 -21.43 15.10 -24.02
C HIS A 37 -20.07 14.39 -24.16
N PHE A 38 -19.90 13.26 -23.49
CA PHE A 38 -18.70 12.42 -23.56
C PHE A 38 -19.07 10.95 -23.36
N SER A 39 -18.17 10.05 -23.75
CA SER A 39 -18.23 8.62 -23.42
C SER A 39 -16.86 8.14 -22.92
N PHE A 40 -16.82 6.99 -22.27
CA PHE A 40 -15.56 6.38 -21.85
C PHE A 40 -15.53 4.89 -22.22
N GLU A 41 -14.31 4.38 -22.41
CA GLU A 41 -14.04 2.99 -22.75
C GLU A 41 -12.79 2.53 -22.01
N SER A 42 -12.79 1.29 -21.53
CA SER A 42 -11.60 0.65 -20.96
C SER A 42 -10.92 -0.20 -22.03
N VAL A 43 -9.65 0.09 -22.29
CA VAL A 43 -8.83 -0.59 -23.29
C VAL A 43 -7.64 -1.25 -22.61
N THR A 44 -7.35 -2.50 -22.96
CA THR A 44 -6.17 -3.21 -22.45
C THR A 44 -4.97 -2.93 -23.35
N LEU A 45 -3.90 -2.42 -22.77
CA LEU A 45 -2.61 -2.15 -23.40
C LEU A 45 -1.62 -3.26 -23.03
N PRO A 46 -0.86 -3.79 -24.00
CA PRO A 46 0.23 -4.71 -23.72
C PRO A 46 1.37 -3.98 -23.01
N LEU A 47 2.05 -4.69 -22.11
CA LEU A 47 3.28 -4.23 -21.48
C LEU A 47 4.49 -4.87 -22.16
N GLU A 48 5.45 -4.04 -22.55
CA GLU A 48 6.74 -4.46 -23.08
C GLU A 48 7.69 -4.79 -21.92
N GLY A 49 8.37 -5.94 -21.99
CA GLY A 49 9.29 -6.41 -20.96
C GLY A 49 9.17 -7.91 -20.71
N PRO A 50 9.88 -8.44 -19.69
CA PRO A 50 9.81 -9.84 -19.31
C PRO A 50 8.38 -10.26 -18.91
N GLN A 51 7.93 -11.42 -19.39
CA GLN A 51 6.60 -11.97 -19.08
C GLN A 51 6.59 -12.88 -17.84
N GLU A 52 7.77 -13.20 -17.31
CA GLU A 52 7.97 -13.97 -16.09
C GLU A 52 8.63 -13.11 -15.03
N LEU A 53 8.25 -13.33 -13.77
CA LEU A 53 8.91 -12.72 -12.63
C LEU A 53 10.08 -13.60 -12.17
N PHE A 54 11.21 -12.99 -11.84
CA PHE A 54 12.40 -13.70 -11.36
C PHE A 54 12.47 -13.76 -9.83
N PHE A 55 13.15 -14.77 -9.31
CA PHE A 55 13.25 -14.99 -7.87
C PHE A 55 14.03 -13.90 -7.14
N ASP A 56 15.15 -13.45 -7.71
CA ASP A 56 16.12 -12.56 -7.05
C ASP A 56 16.24 -11.17 -7.69
N GLU A 57 15.77 -11.01 -8.92
CA GLU A 57 15.98 -9.80 -9.71
C GLU A 57 14.67 -9.08 -10.01
N PRO A 58 14.62 -7.74 -9.86
CA PRO A 58 13.49 -6.96 -10.30
C PRO A 58 13.40 -6.95 -11.83
N ILE A 59 12.18 -6.79 -12.35
CA ILE A 59 11.94 -6.63 -13.79
C ILE A 59 11.36 -5.26 -14.09
N GLN A 60 11.59 -4.75 -15.30
CA GLN A 60 10.99 -3.50 -15.77
C GLN A 60 10.00 -3.79 -16.89
N LEU A 61 8.80 -3.24 -16.75
CA LEU A 61 7.75 -3.25 -17.75
C LEU A 61 7.47 -1.82 -18.22
N ARG A 62 7.17 -1.66 -19.50
CA ARG A 62 6.90 -0.35 -20.13
C ARG A 62 5.65 -0.43 -20.98
N ALA A 63 4.83 0.60 -20.94
CA ALA A 63 3.68 0.74 -21.84
C ALA A 63 3.62 2.16 -22.40
N LYS A 64 3.59 2.25 -23.73
CA LYS A 64 3.25 3.48 -24.42
C LYS A 64 1.74 3.67 -24.41
N ILE A 65 1.28 4.83 -23.94
CA ILE A 65 -0.14 5.17 -23.96
C ILE A 65 -0.53 5.47 -25.41
N GLN A 66 -1.38 4.62 -25.97
CA GLN A 66 -1.87 4.76 -27.33
C GLN A 66 -2.90 5.89 -27.42
N ARG A 67 -2.90 6.63 -28.53
CA ARG A 67 -3.88 7.72 -28.77
C ARG A 67 -5.20 7.15 -29.32
N VAL A 68 -5.86 6.30 -28.55
CA VAL A 68 -7.14 5.68 -28.92
C VAL A 68 -8.30 6.69 -28.82
N ALA A 69 -8.26 7.57 -27.82
CA ALA A 69 -9.25 8.63 -27.62
C ALA A 69 -8.58 9.98 -27.26
N ASP A 70 -9.39 10.94 -26.81
CA ASP A 70 -8.96 12.32 -26.59
C ASP A 70 -8.30 12.54 -25.22
N LEU A 71 -8.83 11.92 -24.16
CA LEU A 71 -8.27 12.00 -22.80
C LEU A 71 -8.00 10.61 -22.21
N LEU A 72 -7.08 10.54 -21.25
CA LEU A 72 -6.82 9.39 -20.38
C LEU A 72 -7.25 9.72 -18.94
N SER A 73 -8.16 8.94 -18.38
CA SER A 73 -8.68 9.10 -17.01
C SER A 73 -7.93 8.20 -16.03
N ASP A 74 -7.96 6.88 -16.24
CA ASP A 74 -7.51 5.92 -15.23
C ASP A 74 -6.54 4.89 -15.81
N LEU A 75 -5.65 4.38 -14.95
CA LEU A 75 -4.76 3.27 -15.26
C LEU A 75 -4.83 2.21 -14.16
N TYR A 76 -4.97 0.96 -14.57
CA TYR A 76 -4.97 -0.20 -13.69
C TYR A 76 -3.93 -1.21 -14.18
N PHE A 77 -3.01 -1.58 -13.30
CA PHE A 77 -2.06 -2.66 -13.56
C PHE A 77 -2.64 -3.98 -13.08
N THR A 78 -2.80 -4.95 -13.96
CA THR A 78 -3.33 -6.28 -13.60
C THR A 78 -2.30 -7.35 -13.94
N PHE A 79 -2.20 -8.36 -13.08
CA PHE A 79 -1.34 -9.52 -13.27
C PHE A 79 -1.97 -10.76 -12.63
N THR A 80 -1.53 -11.95 -13.06
CA THR A 80 -2.08 -13.22 -12.60
C THR A 80 -1.17 -13.83 -11.54
N LEU A 81 -1.68 -14.08 -10.33
CA LEU A 81 -1.02 -14.91 -9.31
C LEU A 81 -1.21 -16.41 -9.65
N PRO A 82 -0.20 -17.26 -9.41
CA PRO A 82 -0.29 -18.69 -9.66
C PRO A 82 -1.05 -19.41 -8.55
N ASP A 83 -1.51 -20.63 -8.86
CA ASP A 83 -1.94 -21.58 -7.84
C ASP A 83 -0.75 -21.98 -6.95
N ILE A 84 -0.95 -22.01 -5.64
CA ILE A 84 0.05 -22.39 -4.64
C ILE A 84 -0.35 -23.68 -3.96
N TYR A 85 0.53 -24.67 -4.00
CA TYR A 85 0.39 -25.99 -3.40
C TYR A 85 1.43 -26.17 -2.29
N SER A 86 1.06 -25.81 -1.05
CA SER A 86 1.89 -26.11 0.11
C SER A 86 1.70 -27.57 0.52
N LYS A 87 2.67 -28.41 0.16
CA LYS A 87 2.63 -29.85 0.40
C LYS A 87 2.82 -30.16 1.87
N TYR A 88 1.95 -31.01 2.41
CA TYR A 88 2.16 -31.61 3.73
C TYR A 88 3.26 -32.66 3.67
N PHE A 89 4.08 -32.70 4.70
CA PHE A 89 4.97 -33.82 4.99
C PHE A 89 4.86 -34.18 6.47
N ASP A 90 5.08 -35.44 6.84
CA ASP A 90 5.10 -35.81 8.25
C ASP A 90 6.49 -35.51 8.84
N PRO A 91 6.61 -34.59 9.81
CA PRO A 91 7.89 -34.24 10.42
C PRO A 91 8.45 -35.36 11.32
N ASN A 92 7.66 -36.39 11.65
CA ASN A 92 8.12 -37.51 12.47
C ASN A 92 8.80 -38.60 11.65
N LEU A 93 8.67 -38.59 10.32
CA LEU A 93 9.30 -39.56 9.45
C LEU A 93 10.79 -39.23 9.22
N PRO A 94 11.67 -40.25 9.14
CA PRO A 94 13.07 -40.03 8.77
C PRO A 94 13.19 -39.42 7.38
N GLY A 95 14.05 -38.42 7.24
CA GLY A 95 14.29 -37.74 5.96
C GLY A 95 14.77 -36.30 6.13
N PRO A 96 14.90 -35.54 5.03
CA PRO A 96 15.35 -34.14 5.08
C PRO A 96 14.37 -33.24 5.85
N ASN A 97 13.13 -33.70 6.03
CA ASN A 97 12.09 -32.97 6.74
C ASN A 97 11.81 -33.45 8.17
N SER A 98 12.67 -34.29 8.75
CA SER A 98 12.47 -34.76 10.12
C SER A 98 12.65 -33.62 11.13
N GLY A 99 11.73 -33.49 12.07
CA GLY A 99 11.79 -32.53 13.19
C GLY A 99 11.55 -31.06 12.83
N ARG A 100 11.18 -30.73 11.59
CA ARG A 100 10.92 -29.35 11.13
C ARG A 100 9.44 -29.04 10.95
N SER A 101 9.11 -27.75 11.03
CA SER A 101 7.76 -27.25 10.76
C SER A 101 7.42 -27.28 9.26
N GLN A 102 6.13 -27.37 8.93
CA GLN A 102 5.63 -27.26 7.55
C GLN A 102 5.98 -25.89 6.95
N PHE A 103 6.28 -25.79 5.65
CA PHE A 103 6.62 -24.50 5.03
C PHE A 103 5.48 -23.48 5.01
N HIS A 104 4.22 -23.92 4.88
CA HIS A 104 3.00 -23.10 4.84
C HIS A 104 3.14 -21.74 4.11
N PHE A 105 3.17 -21.69 2.79
CA PHE A 105 3.35 -20.45 2.02
C PHE A 105 2.32 -19.35 2.35
N GLN A 106 2.73 -18.08 2.41
CA GLN A 106 1.84 -16.91 2.52
C GLN A 106 2.32 -15.77 1.62
N TRP A 107 1.41 -15.15 0.85
CA TRP A 107 1.73 -13.89 0.17
C TRP A 107 1.87 -12.76 1.19
N VAL A 108 2.66 -11.74 0.87
CA VAL A 108 2.71 -10.53 1.69
C VAL A 108 1.38 -9.77 1.61
N ARG A 109 1.08 -8.99 2.64
CA ARG A 109 -0.09 -8.11 2.65
C ARG A 109 -0.01 -7.07 1.53
N TYR A 110 -1.17 -6.74 0.96
CA TYR A 110 -1.29 -5.81 -0.18
C TYR A 110 -0.42 -6.22 -1.37
N ILE A 111 -0.35 -7.51 -1.70
CA ILE A 111 0.50 -8.06 -2.76
C ILE A 111 0.40 -7.28 -4.09
N GLY A 112 -0.80 -6.83 -4.45
CA GLY A 112 -1.04 -6.04 -5.66
C GLY A 112 -0.28 -4.71 -5.66
N ALA A 113 -0.13 -4.05 -4.51
CA ALA A 113 0.70 -2.86 -4.37
C ALA A 113 2.17 -3.22 -4.14
N GLN A 114 2.46 -4.26 -3.32
CA GLN A 114 3.83 -4.67 -2.97
C GLN A 114 4.60 -5.30 -4.14
N ILE A 115 3.95 -5.71 -5.22
CA ILE A 115 4.70 -6.09 -6.43
C ILE A 115 5.38 -4.87 -7.08
N ILE A 116 4.84 -3.65 -6.91
CA ILE A 116 5.42 -2.44 -7.48
C ILE A 116 6.60 -1.99 -6.61
N GLN A 117 7.79 -2.02 -7.17
CA GLN A 117 8.93 -1.32 -6.61
C GLN A 117 8.81 0.18 -6.88
N ASP A 118 8.61 0.54 -8.16
CA ASP A 118 8.48 1.93 -8.61
C ASP A 118 7.49 2.01 -9.79
N ALA A 119 6.61 3.00 -9.77
CA ALA A 119 5.73 3.35 -10.89
C ALA A 119 6.03 4.79 -11.32
N THR A 120 6.42 4.96 -12.59
CA THR A 120 6.83 6.25 -13.16
C THR A 120 5.98 6.59 -14.38
N PHE A 121 5.52 7.83 -14.46
CA PHE A 121 4.84 8.37 -15.63
C PHE A 121 5.71 9.43 -16.31
N LEU A 122 5.92 9.29 -17.61
CA LEU A 122 6.73 10.18 -18.43
C LEU A 122 5.89 10.83 -19.53
N ILE A 123 6.19 12.10 -19.83
CA ILE A 123 5.67 12.83 -20.98
C ILE A 123 6.85 13.37 -21.77
N GLY A 124 6.97 13.00 -23.04
CA GLY A 124 8.08 13.44 -23.90
C GLY A 124 9.45 13.04 -23.36
N GLY A 125 9.54 11.90 -22.67
CA GLY A 125 10.76 11.41 -22.01
C GLY A 125 11.11 12.07 -20.67
N THR A 126 10.32 13.05 -20.21
CA THR A 126 10.52 13.70 -18.90
C THR A 126 9.60 13.08 -17.84
N GLN A 127 10.17 12.73 -16.68
CA GLN A 127 9.41 12.22 -15.53
C GLN A 127 8.50 13.30 -14.94
N VAL A 128 7.21 13.00 -14.84
CA VAL A 128 6.20 13.89 -14.22
C VAL A 128 5.96 13.49 -12.77
N GLN A 129 5.75 12.20 -12.54
CA GLN A 129 5.46 11.65 -11.22
C GLN A 129 6.05 10.24 -11.10
N GLN A 130 6.62 9.94 -9.93
CA GLN A 130 7.08 8.61 -9.55
C GLN A 130 6.68 8.35 -8.11
N PHE A 131 6.32 7.10 -7.80
CA PHE A 131 6.06 6.63 -6.45
C PHE A 131 6.27 5.12 -6.33
N ASP A 132 6.44 4.64 -5.10
CA ASP A 132 6.63 3.22 -4.77
C ASP A 132 5.40 2.63 -4.07
N SER A 133 5.44 1.31 -3.77
CA SER A 133 4.33 0.63 -3.09
C SER A 133 3.97 1.24 -1.74
N ASP A 134 4.97 1.70 -0.99
CA ASP A 134 4.79 2.30 0.33
C ASP A 134 3.95 3.56 0.25
N TYR A 135 4.21 4.40 -0.76
CA TYR A 135 3.37 5.56 -1.03
C TYR A 135 1.96 5.15 -1.46
N ILE A 136 1.81 4.19 -2.37
CA ILE A 136 0.49 3.71 -2.83
C ILE A 136 -0.36 3.25 -1.64
N ILE A 137 0.21 2.38 -0.79
CA ILE A 137 -0.47 1.85 0.40
C ILE A 137 -0.75 2.98 1.41
N SER A 138 0.20 3.90 1.61
CA SER A 138 -0.01 5.04 2.52
C SER A 138 -1.14 5.93 2.06
N THR A 139 -1.24 6.25 0.76
CA THR A 139 -2.35 7.02 0.22
C THR A 139 -3.69 6.30 0.36
N ALA A 140 -3.72 4.96 0.26
CA ALA A 140 -4.93 4.20 0.56
C ALA A 140 -5.36 4.37 2.03
N PHE A 141 -4.41 4.35 2.98
CA PHE A 141 -4.70 4.63 4.39
C PHE A 141 -5.12 6.07 4.67
N THR A 142 -4.57 7.05 3.95
CA THR A 142 -4.80 8.47 4.27
C THR A 142 -5.98 9.08 3.51
N ASP A 143 -6.26 8.62 2.29
CA ASP A 143 -7.12 9.33 1.34
C ASP A 143 -8.45 8.61 1.07
N GLN A 144 -8.59 7.33 1.41
CA GLN A 144 -9.80 6.54 1.18
C GLN A 144 -10.62 6.37 2.45
N ASP A 145 -11.94 6.54 2.36
CA ASP A 145 -12.85 6.17 3.45
C ASP A 145 -12.88 4.64 3.67
N GLU A 146 -13.48 4.18 4.78
CA GLU A 146 -13.53 2.76 5.13
C GLU A 146 -14.15 1.87 4.03
N THR A 147 -15.19 2.36 3.34
CA THR A 147 -15.85 1.57 2.28
C THR A 147 -14.98 1.47 1.04
N GLN A 148 -14.36 2.59 0.64
CA GLN A 148 -13.42 2.63 -0.48
C GLN A 148 -12.19 1.77 -0.20
N TYR A 149 -11.65 1.87 1.02
CA TYR A 149 -10.50 1.13 1.47
C TYR A 149 -10.75 -0.38 1.50
N ASN A 150 -11.92 -0.82 2.00
CA ASN A 150 -12.30 -2.25 1.97
C ASN A 150 -12.39 -2.80 0.54
N LYS A 151 -12.94 -2.03 -0.42
CA LYS A 151 -12.97 -2.43 -1.84
C LYS A 151 -11.56 -2.48 -2.43
N TRP A 152 -10.73 -1.49 -2.09
CA TRP A 152 -9.35 -1.43 -2.54
C TRP A 152 -8.53 -2.61 -2.02
N GLN A 153 -8.68 -3.00 -0.74
CA GLN A 153 -8.04 -4.18 -0.16
C GLN A 153 -8.38 -5.46 -0.93
N GLN A 154 -9.65 -5.66 -1.29
CA GLN A 154 -10.06 -6.80 -2.10
C GLN A 154 -9.41 -6.78 -3.49
N LEU A 155 -9.38 -5.60 -4.13
CA LEU A 155 -8.84 -5.42 -5.48
C LEU A 155 -7.32 -5.72 -5.54
N VAL A 156 -6.56 -5.26 -4.55
CA VAL A 156 -5.10 -5.45 -4.47
C VAL A 156 -4.68 -6.74 -3.78
N GLY A 157 -5.63 -7.60 -3.41
CA GLY A 157 -5.34 -8.90 -2.81
C GLY A 157 -4.89 -8.87 -1.34
N ASP A 158 -5.28 -7.87 -0.55
CA ASP A 158 -5.13 -7.90 0.91
C ASP A 158 -6.33 -8.62 1.55
N ILE A 159 -6.46 -9.92 1.25
CA ILE A 159 -7.53 -10.79 1.75
C ILE A 159 -6.93 -12.00 2.49
N PRO A 160 -7.62 -12.53 3.52
CA PRO A 160 -7.08 -13.63 4.32
C PRO A 160 -6.64 -14.84 3.51
N GLU A 161 -7.30 -15.18 2.40
CA GLU A 161 -6.89 -16.30 1.54
C GLU A 161 -5.45 -16.20 1.02
N LEU A 162 -4.93 -14.98 0.85
CA LEU A 162 -3.59 -14.74 0.32
C LEU A 162 -2.57 -14.54 1.44
N TYR A 163 -2.85 -13.65 2.41
CA TYR A 163 -1.88 -13.27 3.44
C TYR A 163 -2.00 -14.09 4.74
N ASP A 164 -3.16 -14.70 5.01
CA ASP A 164 -3.40 -15.56 6.18
C ASP A 164 -4.25 -16.80 5.84
N PRO A 165 -3.76 -17.72 4.99
CA PRO A 165 -4.56 -18.82 4.45
C PRO A 165 -5.11 -19.77 5.53
N ALA A 166 -4.53 -19.77 6.73
CA ALA A 166 -5.02 -20.55 7.87
C ALA A 166 -6.35 -20.02 8.45
N ASN A 167 -6.73 -18.78 8.12
CA ASN A 167 -8.00 -18.16 8.47
C ASN A 167 -8.81 -17.72 7.24
N GLY A 168 -8.34 -18.04 6.02
CA GLY A 168 -9.06 -17.76 4.77
C GLY A 168 -10.20 -18.73 4.48
N GLN A 169 -10.96 -18.47 3.43
CA GLN A 169 -12.10 -19.30 3.01
C GLN A 169 -11.76 -20.79 2.76
N TYR A 170 -10.52 -21.09 2.37
CA TYR A 170 -10.06 -22.46 2.13
C TYR A 170 -9.45 -23.11 3.37
N SER A 171 -9.36 -22.41 4.50
CA SER A 171 -8.80 -22.95 5.73
C SER A 171 -9.61 -24.11 6.31
N GLY A 172 -8.94 -24.93 7.12
CA GLY A 172 -9.60 -25.64 8.20
C GLY A 172 -9.37 -27.14 8.29
N ALA A 173 -9.66 -27.67 9.47
CA ALA A 173 -9.70 -29.10 9.75
C ALA A 173 -10.93 -29.72 9.10
N VAL A 174 -10.80 -30.92 8.52
CA VAL A 174 -11.95 -31.70 8.07
C VAL A 174 -12.63 -32.30 9.31
N GLY A 175 -13.52 -31.54 9.96
CA GLY A 175 -14.29 -31.99 11.12
C GLY A 175 -15.50 -32.87 10.76
N SER A 176 -15.95 -32.78 9.50
CA SER A 176 -16.95 -33.63 8.85
C SER A 176 -16.53 -33.80 7.39
N ALA A 177 -16.94 -34.89 6.72
CA ALA A 177 -16.60 -35.17 5.32
C ALA A 177 -17.05 -34.08 4.31
N VAL A 178 -17.77 -33.04 4.76
CA VAL A 178 -18.38 -32.01 3.93
C VAL A 178 -17.98 -30.57 4.32
N THR A 179 -17.53 -30.32 5.56
CA THR A 179 -17.25 -28.95 6.05
C THR A 179 -15.88 -28.82 6.71
N ARG A 180 -15.23 -27.67 6.49
CA ARG A 180 -13.96 -27.29 7.11
C ARG A 180 -14.21 -26.40 8.33
N THR A 181 -13.46 -26.63 9.41
CA THR A 181 -13.45 -25.73 10.59
C THR A 181 -12.25 -24.81 10.51
N PRO A 182 -12.42 -23.47 10.41
CA PRO A 182 -11.32 -22.52 10.25
C PRO A 182 -10.21 -22.65 11.30
N GLY A 183 -8.99 -22.18 10.97
CA GLY A 183 -7.86 -22.11 11.91
C GLY A 183 -6.70 -23.06 11.61
N LEU A 184 -6.77 -23.83 10.52
CA LEU A 184 -5.66 -24.65 10.02
C LEU A 184 -5.30 -24.27 8.59
N TYR A 185 -3.99 -24.28 8.31
CA TYR A 185 -3.47 -24.00 6.97
C TYR A 185 -3.94 -25.08 5.97
N PRO A 186 -4.38 -24.70 4.75
CA PRO A 186 -4.90 -25.64 3.74
C PRO A 186 -3.77 -26.38 3.00
N SER A 187 -3.02 -27.21 3.70
CA SER A 187 -1.95 -28.00 3.09
C SER A 187 -2.49 -29.07 2.14
N VAL A 188 -1.73 -29.35 1.09
CA VAL A 188 -2.02 -30.36 0.08
C VAL A 188 -1.47 -31.71 0.52
N TYR A 189 -2.31 -32.75 0.42
CA TYR A 189 -1.96 -34.12 0.80
C TYR A 189 -2.12 -35.05 -0.39
N GLN A 190 -1.25 -36.04 -0.49
CA GLN A 190 -1.38 -37.08 -1.50
C GLN A 190 -2.65 -37.88 -1.22
N ASN A 191 -3.51 -37.96 -2.22
CA ASN A 191 -4.65 -38.85 -2.20
C ASN A 191 -4.19 -40.27 -2.57
N PHE A 192 -4.32 -41.21 -1.64
CA PHE A 192 -3.91 -42.61 -1.81
C PHE A 192 -5.06 -43.52 -2.28
N ASP A 193 -6.19 -42.96 -2.71
CA ASP A 193 -7.28 -43.75 -3.29
C ASP A 193 -6.77 -44.48 -4.56
N PRO A 194 -6.81 -45.83 -4.59
CA PRO A 194 -6.28 -46.59 -5.72
C PRO A 194 -7.09 -46.40 -7.01
N THR A 195 -8.26 -45.78 -6.94
CA THR A 195 -9.13 -45.54 -8.10
C THR A 195 -8.80 -44.25 -8.86
N ILE A 196 -8.04 -43.32 -8.25
CA ILE A 196 -7.67 -42.08 -8.90
C ILE A 196 -6.42 -42.26 -9.78
N GLN A 197 -6.51 -41.84 -11.04
CA GLN A 197 -5.43 -41.98 -12.01
C GLN A 197 -4.39 -40.85 -11.95
N SER A 198 -4.75 -39.72 -11.35
CA SER A 198 -3.86 -38.56 -11.17
C SER A 198 -4.25 -37.77 -9.93
N GLN A 199 -3.26 -37.14 -9.29
CA GLN A 199 -3.52 -36.19 -8.21
C GLN A 199 -4.18 -34.94 -8.80
N ASN A 200 -5.20 -34.43 -8.10
CA ASN A 200 -5.93 -33.22 -8.46
C ASN A 200 -6.46 -32.58 -7.17
N ASN A 201 -5.53 -32.14 -6.33
CA ASN A 201 -5.86 -31.43 -5.12
C ASN A 201 -6.25 -29.99 -5.44
N PHE A 202 -7.16 -29.45 -4.62
CA PHE A 202 -7.41 -28.02 -4.63
C PHE A 202 -6.17 -27.29 -4.08
N PRO A 203 -5.70 -26.20 -4.70
CA PRO A 203 -4.51 -25.49 -4.24
C PRO A 203 -4.73 -24.90 -2.84
N SER A 204 -3.64 -24.80 -2.07
CA SER A 204 -3.62 -24.12 -0.77
C SER A 204 -4.05 -22.66 -0.91
N ILE A 205 -3.57 -22.00 -1.96
CA ILE A 205 -3.99 -20.64 -2.34
C ILE A 205 -4.31 -20.66 -3.83
N PRO A 206 -5.58 -20.49 -4.23
CA PRO A 206 -5.96 -20.41 -5.63
C PRO A 206 -5.40 -19.15 -6.31
N GLY A 207 -4.83 -19.36 -7.48
CA GLY A 207 -4.40 -18.35 -8.42
C GLY A 207 -5.58 -17.50 -8.87
N ARG A 208 -5.28 -16.23 -9.15
CA ARG A 208 -6.27 -15.22 -9.55
C ARG A 208 -5.59 -14.00 -10.13
N ASP A 209 -6.36 -13.22 -10.87
CA ASP A 209 -5.92 -11.91 -11.29
C ASP A 209 -6.02 -10.89 -10.15
N ILE A 210 -4.95 -10.13 -9.95
CA ILE A 210 -4.86 -9.02 -9.01
C ILE A 210 -4.76 -7.73 -9.80
N THR A 211 -5.56 -6.72 -9.42
CA THR A 211 -5.58 -5.42 -10.10
C THR A 211 -5.15 -4.33 -9.13
N LEU A 212 -4.27 -3.45 -9.58
CA LEU A 212 -3.77 -2.31 -8.83
C LEU A 212 -4.16 -1.02 -9.57
N PRO A 213 -5.01 -0.16 -8.99
CA PRO A 213 -5.19 1.21 -9.48
C PRO A 213 -3.88 1.99 -9.32
N LEU A 214 -3.35 2.53 -10.42
CA LEU A 214 -2.17 3.38 -10.40
C LEU A 214 -2.61 4.83 -10.15
N SER A 215 -2.39 5.33 -8.93
CA SER A 215 -2.88 6.63 -8.46
C SER A 215 -2.09 7.84 -9.00
N PHE A 216 -1.81 7.87 -10.30
CA PHE A 216 -1.23 9.05 -10.95
C PHE A 216 -2.17 10.26 -10.83
N TRP A 217 -1.63 11.48 -10.96
CA TRP A 217 -2.40 12.71 -10.73
C TRP A 217 -3.70 12.82 -11.54
N PHE A 218 -3.73 12.26 -12.75
CA PHE A 218 -4.88 12.30 -13.66
C PHE A 218 -5.97 11.26 -13.31
N SER A 219 -5.65 10.23 -12.52
CA SER A 219 -6.57 9.13 -12.14
C SER A 219 -7.31 9.36 -10.83
N GLN A 220 -7.07 10.48 -10.17
CA GLN A 220 -7.73 10.79 -8.90
C GLN A 220 -9.02 11.58 -9.10
N ASN A 221 -9.16 12.25 -10.24
CA ASN A 221 -10.37 12.99 -10.57
C ASN A 221 -10.53 13.18 -12.08
N PRO A 222 -11.74 13.00 -12.63
CA PRO A 222 -12.01 13.20 -14.06
C PRO A 222 -11.62 14.59 -14.59
N GLY A 223 -11.65 15.63 -13.75
CA GLY A 223 -11.24 16.98 -14.12
C GLY A 223 -9.73 17.14 -14.35
N LEU A 224 -8.92 16.14 -14.00
CA LEU A 224 -7.48 16.10 -14.24
C LEU A 224 -7.09 15.09 -15.33
N ALA A 225 -8.06 14.51 -16.03
CA ALA A 225 -7.81 13.56 -17.11
C ALA A 225 -6.81 14.15 -18.12
N LEU A 226 -5.80 13.34 -18.47
CA LEU A 226 -4.67 13.75 -19.28
C LEU A 226 -5.11 13.94 -20.74
N PRO A 227 -4.98 15.15 -21.32
CA PRO A 227 -5.46 15.41 -22.69
C PRO A 227 -4.44 14.93 -23.73
N LEU A 228 -4.57 13.68 -24.15
CA LEU A 228 -3.73 13.06 -25.16
C LEU A 228 -3.78 13.81 -26.50
N ILE A 229 -4.94 14.38 -26.84
CA ILE A 229 -5.10 15.19 -28.06
C ILE A 229 -4.23 16.46 -28.06
N ALA A 230 -3.94 17.02 -26.89
CA ALA A 230 -3.13 18.21 -26.74
C ALA A 230 -1.61 17.89 -26.69
N LEU A 231 -1.24 16.60 -26.63
CA LEU A 231 0.12 16.10 -26.53
C LEU A 231 0.54 15.38 -27.83
N GLN A 232 0.43 16.05 -28.98
CA GLN A 232 0.68 15.42 -30.29
C GLN A 232 2.16 15.11 -30.52
N TYR A 233 3.08 15.94 -29.98
CA TYR A 233 4.52 15.80 -30.17
C TYR A 233 5.23 15.10 -29.01
N HIS A 234 4.56 14.94 -27.86
CA HIS A 234 5.09 14.20 -26.71
C HIS A 234 4.38 12.85 -26.55
N GLU A 235 5.16 11.77 -26.55
CA GLU A 235 4.65 10.44 -26.18
C GLU A 235 4.46 10.36 -24.66
N CYS A 236 3.38 9.70 -24.23
CA CYS A 236 3.13 9.39 -22.83
C CYS A 236 3.50 7.93 -22.57
N GLU A 237 4.30 7.68 -21.53
CA GLU A 237 4.82 6.35 -21.20
C GLU A 237 4.67 6.07 -19.72
N VAL A 238 4.27 4.84 -19.39
CA VAL A 238 4.26 4.30 -18.03
C VAL A 238 5.38 3.29 -17.91
N GLN A 239 6.21 3.43 -16.89
CA GLN A 239 7.27 2.47 -16.55
C GLN A 239 7.01 1.91 -15.16
N LEU A 240 6.92 0.58 -15.07
CA LEU A 240 6.73 -0.16 -13.83
C LEU A 240 7.96 -1.02 -13.55
N THR A 241 8.59 -0.82 -12.41
CA THR A 241 9.61 -1.72 -11.89
C THR A 241 8.95 -2.63 -10.87
N LEU A 242 9.02 -3.95 -11.09
CA LEU A 242 8.41 -4.95 -10.23
C LEU A 242 9.45 -5.61 -9.33
N ARG A 243 9.08 -5.87 -8.07
CA ARG A 243 9.91 -6.54 -7.08
C ARG A 243 10.15 -8.02 -7.45
N PRO A 244 11.30 -8.58 -7.05
CA PRO A 244 11.57 -10.01 -7.20
C PRO A 244 10.65 -10.87 -6.32
N ILE A 245 10.43 -12.13 -6.70
CA ILE A 245 9.49 -13.03 -6.01
C ILE A 245 9.85 -13.20 -4.53
N ARG A 246 11.13 -13.27 -4.17
CA ARG A 246 11.58 -13.44 -2.77
C ARG A 246 11.07 -12.37 -1.81
N ASP A 247 10.64 -11.21 -2.30
CA ASP A 247 10.11 -10.10 -1.51
C ASP A 247 8.59 -10.13 -1.34
N LEU A 248 7.92 -11.05 -2.04
CA LEU A 248 6.47 -11.08 -2.20
C LEU A 248 5.77 -12.17 -1.40
N TYR A 249 6.51 -13.08 -0.78
CA TYR A 249 5.94 -14.14 0.04
C TYR A 249 6.78 -14.45 1.27
N THR A 250 6.23 -15.26 2.16
CA THR A 250 6.83 -15.70 3.40
C THR A 250 6.53 -17.17 3.63
N ILE A 251 7.39 -17.85 4.37
CA ILE A 251 7.28 -19.28 4.73
C ILE A 251 7.56 -19.46 6.23
N LEU A 252 7.22 -20.61 6.79
CA LEU A 252 7.71 -20.99 8.10
C LEU A 252 9.11 -21.60 7.96
N ASP A 253 10.00 -21.16 8.84
CA ASP A 253 11.31 -21.76 9.02
C ASP A 253 11.21 -23.15 9.71
N PRO A 254 12.32 -23.90 9.87
CA PRO A 254 12.26 -25.19 10.53
C PRO A 254 11.68 -25.17 11.95
N SER A 255 11.77 -24.04 12.66
CA SER A 255 11.22 -23.85 14.02
C SER A 255 9.77 -23.36 14.06
N GLY A 256 9.12 -23.15 12.90
CA GLY A 256 7.72 -22.73 12.84
C GLY A 256 7.51 -21.23 12.89
N TYR A 257 8.54 -20.43 12.62
CA TYR A 257 8.45 -18.98 12.57
C TYR A 257 8.38 -18.45 11.16
N ARG A 258 7.50 -17.46 10.96
CA ARG A 258 7.24 -16.82 9.67
C ARG A 258 8.41 -15.90 9.29
N VAL A 259 9.02 -16.16 8.14
CA VAL A 259 10.20 -15.44 7.63
C VAL A 259 10.14 -15.27 6.12
N ARG A 260 10.96 -14.35 5.61
CA ARG A 260 11.32 -14.26 4.18
C ARG A 260 12.00 -15.56 3.73
N PRO A 261 11.83 -15.97 2.46
CA PRO A 261 12.65 -17.02 1.87
C PRO A 261 14.15 -16.75 2.08
N GLU A 262 14.94 -17.81 2.11
CA GLU A 262 16.38 -17.77 2.38
C GLU A 262 16.79 -17.23 3.77
N THR A 263 15.83 -17.06 4.68
CA THR A 263 16.07 -16.68 6.06
C THR A 263 15.52 -17.73 7.02
N MET A 264 16.16 -17.91 8.18
CA MET A 264 15.65 -18.66 9.32
C MET A 264 15.94 -17.92 10.62
N ILE A 265 15.14 -18.17 11.66
CA ILE A 265 15.35 -17.59 12.98
C ILE A 265 16.39 -18.41 13.74
N SER A 266 17.30 -17.71 14.41
CA SER A 266 18.31 -18.28 15.31
C SER A 266 18.32 -17.52 16.64
N ALA A 267 17.23 -17.63 17.40
CA ALA A 267 17.02 -16.89 18.63
C ALA A 267 16.54 -17.80 19.77
N SER A 268 16.97 -17.50 21.00
CA SER A 268 16.44 -18.14 22.21
C SER A 268 14.99 -17.70 22.49
N ILE A 269 14.28 -18.43 23.35
CA ILE A 269 12.93 -18.06 23.78
C ILE A 269 12.90 -16.64 24.37
N SER A 270 13.90 -16.27 25.18
CA SER A 270 13.98 -14.93 25.77
C SER A 270 14.20 -13.82 24.72
N GLN A 271 14.97 -14.10 23.67
CA GLN A 271 15.16 -13.19 22.54
C GLN A 271 13.88 -13.00 21.73
N LEU A 272 13.13 -14.08 21.47
CA LEU A 272 11.85 -14.01 20.77
C LEU A 272 10.79 -13.24 21.55
N GLN A 273 10.75 -13.48 22.87
CA GLN A 273 9.86 -12.80 23.79
C GLN A 273 10.18 -11.30 23.89
N SER A 274 11.45 -10.94 23.92
CA SER A 274 11.92 -9.54 23.91
C SER A 274 11.99 -8.93 22.51
N GLY A 275 11.55 -9.64 21.46
CA GLY A 275 11.62 -9.16 20.08
C GLY A 275 13.02 -8.81 19.58
N ASN A 276 14.08 -9.24 20.26
CA ASN A 276 15.47 -9.05 19.84
C ASN A 276 15.93 -10.27 19.04
N VAL A 277 15.38 -10.40 17.83
CA VAL A 277 15.47 -11.63 17.03
C VAL A 277 16.75 -11.62 16.21
N ASN A 278 17.39 -12.79 16.13
CA ASN A 278 18.54 -13.03 15.27
C ASN A 278 18.12 -13.90 14.09
N TYR A 279 18.75 -13.65 12.95
CA TYR A 279 18.44 -14.29 11.68
C TYR A 279 19.70 -14.90 11.08
N LEU A 280 19.56 -16.04 10.41
CA LEU A 280 20.60 -16.70 9.65
C LEU A 280 20.11 -16.96 8.22
N PRO A 281 21.01 -16.96 7.23
CA PRO A 281 20.64 -17.39 5.89
C PRO A 281 20.33 -18.89 5.85
N THR A 282 19.43 -19.30 4.96
CA THR A 282 19.15 -20.70 4.63
C THR A 282 19.03 -20.86 3.13
N SER A 283 19.35 -22.05 2.61
CA SER A 283 19.24 -22.37 1.19
C SER A 283 18.54 -23.72 0.97
N GLU A 284 17.61 -24.05 1.87
CA GLU A 284 16.83 -25.29 1.81
C GLU A 284 15.96 -25.31 0.53
N SER A 285 16.06 -26.38 -0.27
CA SER A 285 15.37 -26.45 -1.57
C SER A 285 13.85 -26.26 -1.50
N GLY A 286 13.21 -26.60 -0.38
CA GLY A 286 11.76 -26.51 -0.21
C GLY A 286 11.22 -25.09 0.00
N ILE A 287 12.08 -24.07 0.11
CA ILE A 287 11.67 -22.69 0.36
C ILE A 287 11.32 -21.91 -0.91
N TYR A 288 11.76 -22.39 -2.07
CA TYR A 288 11.64 -21.68 -3.35
C TYR A 288 10.27 -21.83 -3.99
N ILE A 289 9.82 -20.79 -4.71
CA ILE A 289 8.47 -20.73 -5.26
C ILE A 289 8.12 -21.92 -6.16
N ASN A 290 9.07 -22.44 -6.95
CA ASN A 290 8.84 -23.55 -7.86
C ASN A 290 8.30 -24.81 -7.16
N LYS A 291 8.66 -25.04 -5.89
CA LYS A 291 8.18 -26.17 -5.09
C LYS A 291 6.69 -26.08 -4.78
N PHE A 292 6.12 -24.90 -4.87
CA PHE A 292 4.71 -24.60 -4.61
C PHE A 292 3.87 -24.46 -5.89
N LEU A 293 4.46 -24.42 -7.09
CA LEU A 293 3.71 -24.19 -8.35
C LEU A 293 3.02 -25.43 -8.91
N THR A 294 3.26 -26.61 -8.33
CA THR A 294 2.67 -27.87 -8.77
C THR A 294 2.14 -28.68 -7.60
N ASP A 295 1.09 -29.43 -7.88
CA ASP A 295 0.48 -30.36 -6.94
C ASP A 295 1.45 -31.49 -6.52
N ILE A 296 1.11 -32.21 -5.46
CA ILE A 296 1.87 -33.35 -4.97
C ILE A 296 1.93 -34.46 -6.03
N GLY A 297 3.10 -35.09 -6.18
CA GLY A 297 3.33 -36.12 -7.20
C GLY A 297 3.71 -35.58 -8.60
N TYR A 298 3.56 -34.27 -8.85
CA TYR A 298 4.06 -33.64 -10.08
C TYR A 298 5.48 -33.12 -9.91
N THR A 299 6.25 -33.17 -11.00
CA THR A 299 7.62 -32.65 -11.02
C THR A 299 7.58 -31.12 -10.98
N PRO A 300 8.21 -30.47 -9.98
CA PRO A 300 8.29 -29.01 -9.94
C PRO A 300 9.07 -28.45 -11.14
N PRO A 301 8.73 -27.24 -11.62
CA PRO A 301 9.54 -26.54 -12.61
C PRO A 301 11.00 -26.37 -12.16
N THR A 302 11.93 -26.39 -13.10
CA THR A 302 13.37 -26.23 -12.81
C THR A 302 13.72 -24.80 -12.41
N LEU A 303 13.00 -23.81 -12.96
CA LEU A 303 13.20 -22.40 -12.69
C LEU A 303 12.33 -21.91 -11.55
N ASN A 304 12.85 -20.96 -10.76
CA ASN A 304 12.13 -20.26 -9.71
C ASN A 304 11.39 -19.04 -10.28
N THR A 305 10.62 -19.23 -11.35
CA THR A 305 9.87 -18.17 -12.02
C THR A 305 8.38 -18.50 -12.04
N TRP A 306 7.53 -17.49 -12.24
CA TRP A 306 6.12 -17.71 -12.55
C TRP A 306 5.68 -16.74 -13.67
N PRO A 307 4.79 -17.19 -14.59
CA PRO A 307 4.25 -16.36 -15.67
C PRO A 307 3.27 -15.31 -15.15
N LEU A 308 3.62 -14.04 -15.28
CA LEU A 308 2.92 -12.91 -14.66
C LEU A 308 1.65 -12.50 -15.43
N ASN A 309 1.61 -12.71 -16.75
CA ASN A 309 0.56 -12.20 -17.65
C ASN A 309 0.20 -10.71 -17.37
N PRO A 310 1.19 -9.80 -17.39
CA PRO A 310 1.00 -8.40 -17.04
C PRO A 310 0.20 -7.67 -18.12
N ARG A 311 -0.77 -6.88 -17.68
CA ARG A 311 -1.61 -6.07 -18.55
C ARG A 311 -1.92 -4.73 -17.91
N LEU A 312 -1.99 -3.68 -18.74
CA LEU A 312 -2.34 -2.35 -18.30
C LEU A 312 -3.72 -1.99 -18.86
N GLN A 313 -4.71 -1.77 -18.01
CA GLN A 313 -6.04 -1.31 -18.44
C GLN A 313 -6.12 0.20 -18.31
N ALA A 314 -6.49 0.86 -19.39
CA ALA A 314 -6.56 2.31 -19.48
C ALA A 314 -8.00 2.75 -19.78
N THR A 315 -8.53 3.68 -18.98
CA THR A 315 -9.83 4.30 -19.23
C THR A 315 -9.65 5.54 -20.09
N TYR A 316 -10.09 5.45 -21.34
CA TYR A 316 -10.08 6.54 -22.31
C TYR A 316 -11.41 7.28 -22.32
N VAL A 317 -11.37 8.60 -22.58
CA VAL A 317 -12.55 9.45 -22.70
C VAL A 317 -12.61 10.06 -24.11
N TYR A 318 -13.77 9.96 -24.73
CA TYR A 318 -14.09 10.52 -26.05
C TYR A 318 -14.91 11.80 -25.87
N LEU A 319 -14.49 12.86 -26.56
CA LEU A 319 -15.12 14.18 -26.47
C LEU A 319 -15.85 14.52 -27.77
N THR A 320 -16.79 15.46 -27.70
CA THR A 320 -17.40 16.05 -28.90
C THR A 320 -16.38 16.90 -29.67
N ASP A 321 -16.58 17.06 -30.98
CA ASP A 321 -15.67 17.81 -31.86
C ASP A 321 -15.35 19.23 -31.35
N ASP A 322 -16.34 19.94 -30.80
CA ASP A 322 -16.16 21.30 -30.28
C ASP A 322 -15.27 21.34 -29.03
N GLU A 323 -15.47 20.39 -28.11
CA GLU A 323 -14.66 20.28 -26.90
C GLU A 323 -13.25 19.79 -27.25
N ARG A 324 -13.16 18.81 -28.15
CA ARG A 324 -11.92 18.30 -28.71
C ARG A 324 -11.06 19.41 -29.33
N ARG A 325 -11.66 20.29 -30.14
CA ARG A 325 -11.00 21.51 -30.67
C ARG A 325 -10.54 22.46 -29.57
N THR A 326 -11.33 22.59 -28.50
CA THR A 326 -11.00 23.45 -27.36
C THR A 326 -9.76 22.94 -26.62
N PHE A 327 -9.70 21.63 -26.32
CA PHE A 327 -8.54 21.00 -25.69
C PHE A 327 -7.28 21.05 -26.56
N ALA A 328 -7.42 20.91 -27.88
CA ALA A 328 -6.27 20.94 -28.79
C ALA A 328 -5.69 22.35 -29.02
N SER A 329 -6.52 23.40 -28.91
CA SER A 329 -6.13 24.77 -29.29
C SER A 329 -5.74 25.66 -28.10
N LYS A 330 -6.31 25.45 -26.92
CA LYS A 330 -6.06 26.31 -25.75
C LYS A 330 -4.89 25.78 -24.93
N PRO A 331 -4.06 26.65 -24.33
CA PRO A 331 -3.09 26.22 -23.34
C PRO A 331 -3.83 25.67 -22.11
N LEU A 332 -3.40 24.49 -21.65
CA LEU A 332 -3.99 23.80 -20.50
C LEU A 332 -2.99 23.80 -19.35
N ASN A 333 -3.51 23.92 -18.13
CA ASN A 333 -2.70 23.94 -16.91
C ASN A 333 -3.34 23.03 -15.85
N TYR A 334 -2.67 21.94 -15.54
CA TYR A 334 -3.13 20.93 -14.58
C TYR A 334 -2.30 20.98 -13.32
N ILE A 335 -2.96 20.92 -12.17
CA ILE A 335 -2.27 20.70 -10.89
C ILE A 335 -1.78 19.24 -10.82
N VAL A 336 -0.53 19.06 -10.43
CA VAL A 336 0.12 17.75 -10.27
C VAL A 336 0.68 17.64 -8.87
N ARG A 337 0.42 16.50 -8.22
CA ARG A 337 1.00 16.15 -6.92
C ARG A 337 2.28 15.35 -7.15
N GLN A 338 3.43 15.99 -7.00
CA GLN A 338 4.72 15.30 -7.06
C GLN A 338 5.04 14.70 -5.68
N VAL A 339 5.77 13.58 -5.69
CA VAL A 339 6.10 12.83 -4.48
C VAL A 339 7.61 12.69 -4.42
N THR A 340 8.21 13.09 -3.31
CA THR A 340 9.64 12.89 -3.05
C THR A 340 9.82 12.00 -1.83
N LYS A 341 10.65 10.97 -1.98
CA LYS A 341 10.95 9.96 -0.95
C LYS A 341 12.31 10.24 -0.32
N TYR A 342 12.36 10.32 1.01
CA TYR A 342 13.59 10.48 1.79
C TYR A 342 13.77 9.28 2.75
N PRO A 343 14.67 8.33 2.44
CA PRO A 343 14.99 7.23 3.33
C PRO A 343 16.05 7.62 4.37
N PHE A 344 15.80 7.29 5.64
CA PHE A 344 16.72 7.47 6.77
C PHE A 344 16.91 6.11 7.49
N PRO A 345 17.92 5.32 7.09
CA PRO A 345 18.17 4.02 7.69
C PRO A 345 19.01 4.13 8.97
N SER A 346 19.05 3.04 9.75
CA SER A 346 20.01 2.84 10.84
C SER A 346 19.92 3.85 12.01
N ILE A 347 18.70 4.26 12.35
CA ILE A 347 18.42 5.19 13.45
C ILE A 347 18.25 4.42 14.77
N SER A 348 18.91 4.87 15.83
CA SER A 348 18.81 4.29 17.18
C SER A 348 18.49 5.30 18.27
N SER A 349 18.64 6.59 17.98
CA SER A 349 18.40 7.71 18.88
C SER A 349 17.78 8.87 18.13
N ARG A 350 17.40 9.93 18.86
CA ARG A 350 16.91 11.17 18.28
C ARG A 350 17.85 11.72 17.21
N GLN A 351 17.31 12.09 16.07
CA GLN A 351 18.07 12.62 14.94
C GLN A 351 17.24 13.63 14.15
N ILE A 352 17.92 14.60 13.55
CA ILE A 352 17.33 15.57 12.62
C ILE A 352 17.48 15.02 11.20
N PHE A 353 16.36 15.01 10.46
CA PHE A 353 16.27 14.60 9.08
C PHE A 353 16.13 15.82 8.18
N ASP A 354 17.07 16.00 7.25
CA ASP A 354 17.05 17.07 6.27
C ASP A 354 16.20 16.68 5.05
N LEU A 355 15.22 17.52 4.71
CA LEU A 355 14.29 17.31 3.61
C LEU A 355 14.56 18.33 2.49
N TYR A 356 15.42 17.98 1.55
CA TYR A 356 15.78 18.81 0.40
C TYR A 356 14.71 18.76 -0.68
N THR A 357 13.60 19.47 -0.45
CA THR A 357 12.47 19.54 -1.38
C THR A 357 12.26 20.97 -1.86
N HIS A 358 11.63 21.08 -3.01
CA HIS A 358 11.18 22.35 -3.59
C HIS A 358 9.67 22.29 -3.81
N ASN A 359 9.08 23.42 -4.16
CA ASN A 359 7.65 23.62 -4.40
C ASN A 359 6.78 23.70 -3.13
N PRO A 360 5.52 24.17 -3.26
CA PRO A 360 4.56 24.18 -2.16
C PRO A 360 4.19 22.78 -1.69
N VAL A 361 4.41 22.51 -0.40
CA VAL A 361 4.18 21.23 0.27
C VAL A 361 2.89 21.30 1.08
N PRO A 362 1.83 20.54 0.72
CA PRO A 362 0.62 20.45 1.53
C PRO A 362 0.74 19.50 2.72
N ARG A 363 1.55 18.42 2.63
CA ARG A 363 1.67 17.43 3.72
C ARG A 363 2.93 16.59 3.65
N ILE A 364 3.22 15.93 4.77
CA ILE A 364 4.30 14.97 4.94
C ILE A 364 3.72 13.67 5.51
N ILE A 365 4.20 12.52 5.04
CA ILE A 365 3.89 11.20 5.59
C ILE A 365 5.19 10.57 6.09
N VAL A 366 5.18 10.03 7.31
CA VAL A 366 6.35 9.39 7.93
C VAL A 366 6.02 7.94 8.24
N ILE A 367 6.83 7.04 7.69
CA ILE A 367 6.72 5.60 7.87
C ILE A 367 7.93 5.11 8.68
N PRO A 368 7.75 4.73 9.96
CA PRO A 368 8.78 4.07 10.74
C PRO A 368 8.74 2.55 10.54
N ARG A 369 9.89 1.89 10.56
CA ARG A 369 10.01 0.43 10.53
C ARG A 369 11.24 -0.03 11.30
N ARG A 370 11.21 -1.29 11.75
CA ARG A 370 12.44 -1.98 12.15
C ARG A 370 13.18 -2.47 10.91
N SER A 371 14.51 -2.46 10.95
CA SER A 371 15.35 -2.89 9.83
C SER A 371 15.16 -4.38 9.48
N ASP A 372 14.94 -5.22 10.50
CA ASP A 372 14.72 -6.65 10.35
C ASP A 372 13.37 -7.00 9.71
N SER A 373 12.32 -6.23 9.99
CA SER A 373 10.98 -6.42 9.40
C SER A 373 11.01 -6.44 7.87
N THR A 374 11.77 -5.54 7.24
CA THR A 374 11.87 -5.50 5.77
C THR A 374 12.91 -6.47 5.23
N GLN A 375 14.03 -6.66 5.94
CA GLN A 375 15.14 -7.45 5.44
C GLN A 375 14.92 -8.97 5.52
N TYR A 376 14.29 -9.42 6.60
CA TYR A 376 14.23 -10.83 7.00
C TYR A 376 12.82 -11.41 7.12
N LEU A 377 11.79 -10.55 7.20
CA LEU A 377 10.41 -10.99 7.45
C LEU A 377 9.44 -10.67 6.31
N ASN A 378 9.82 -9.88 5.30
CA ASN A 378 8.91 -9.29 4.31
C ASN A 378 7.68 -8.62 4.94
N ALA A 379 7.82 -8.08 6.16
CA ALA A 379 6.76 -7.42 6.90
C ALA A 379 6.67 -5.94 6.52
N TRP A 380 6.47 -5.67 5.22
CA TRP A 380 6.53 -4.33 4.60
C TRP A 380 5.58 -3.33 5.26
N THR A 381 4.37 -3.75 5.65
CA THR A 381 3.36 -2.89 6.29
C THR A 381 3.36 -2.97 7.81
N ASN A 382 4.44 -3.46 8.41
CA ASN A 382 4.62 -3.42 9.85
C ASN A 382 5.35 -2.13 10.26
N TYR A 383 4.57 -1.11 10.63
CA TYR A 383 5.10 0.19 11.07
C TYR A 383 5.31 0.26 12.59
N THR A 384 5.26 -0.89 13.26
CA THR A 384 5.34 -0.99 14.72
C THR A 384 6.66 -1.58 15.17
N ASN A 385 6.99 -1.37 16.44
CA ASN A 385 8.17 -1.92 17.08
C ASN A 385 8.04 -3.43 17.39
N TRP A 386 6.86 -4.01 17.15
CA TRP A 386 6.66 -5.44 17.31
C TRP A 386 7.18 -6.19 16.10
N TRP A 387 8.04 -7.18 16.31
CA TRP A 387 8.61 -7.97 15.20
C TRP A 387 7.56 -8.81 14.46
N ARG A 388 6.42 -9.14 15.11
CA ARG A 388 5.27 -9.77 14.48
C ARG A 388 4.15 -8.76 14.26
N TYR A 389 3.69 -8.66 13.02
CA TYR A 389 2.56 -7.81 12.67
C TYR A 389 1.32 -8.17 13.50
N GLY A 390 0.72 -7.16 14.14
CA GLY A 390 -0.54 -7.28 14.87
C GLY A 390 -0.51 -8.14 16.14
N LYS A 391 0.67 -8.62 16.57
CA LYS A 391 0.80 -9.48 17.76
C LYS A 391 1.73 -8.85 18.79
N ALA A 392 1.16 -8.49 19.93
CA ALA A 392 1.93 -7.96 21.06
C ALA A 392 2.96 -9.01 21.56
N PRO A 393 4.18 -8.59 21.93
CA PRO A 393 5.14 -9.41 22.64
C PRO A 393 4.52 -9.97 23.92
N PHE A 394 4.80 -11.24 24.22
CA PHE A 394 4.16 -11.94 25.32
C PHE A 394 5.17 -12.82 26.06
N ILE A 395 5.27 -12.59 27.37
CA ILE A 395 5.92 -13.48 28.33
C ILE A 395 4.85 -13.95 29.31
N PRO A 396 4.57 -15.26 29.41
CA PRO A 396 3.60 -15.75 30.38
C PRO A 396 4.08 -15.42 31.80
N ALA A 397 3.16 -14.99 32.66
CA ALA A 397 3.44 -14.88 34.09
C ALA A 397 3.60 -16.29 34.67
N ILE A 398 4.63 -16.49 35.51
CA ILE A 398 4.79 -17.75 36.25
C ILE A 398 3.63 -17.84 37.25
N SER A 399 2.69 -18.74 37.02
CA SER A 399 1.48 -18.88 37.83
C SER A 399 1.12 -20.35 38.05
N SER A 400 0.57 -20.65 39.23
CA SER A 400 0.02 -21.95 39.57
C SER A 400 -1.39 -22.18 39.00
N VAL A 401 -1.99 -21.18 38.35
CA VAL A 401 -3.28 -21.32 37.69
C VAL A 401 -3.05 -22.06 36.35
N PRO A 402 -3.62 -23.27 36.15
CA PRO A 402 -3.18 -24.16 35.05
C PRO A 402 -3.73 -23.80 33.66
N SER A 403 -4.80 -23.00 33.59
CA SER A 403 -5.50 -22.66 32.35
C SER A 403 -6.30 -21.37 32.53
N GLY A 404 -6.03 -20.39 31.68
CA GLY A 404 -6.67 -19.08 31.70
C GLY A 404 -6.03 -18.11 30.71
N GLY A 405 -6.73 -17.03 30.36
CA GLY A 405 -6.14 -15.91 29.64
C GLY A 405 -5.35 -15.02 30.59
N TYR A 406 -4.06 -14.82 30.34
CA TYR A 406 -3.20 -13.93 31.13
C TYR A 406 -2.67 -12.81 30.25
N SER A 407 -2.54 -11.61 30.80
CA SER A 407 -1.94 -10.45 30.11
C SER A 407 -0.41 -10.55 29.95
N GLY A 408 0.24 -11.42 30.73
CA GLY A 408 1.69 -11.62 30.71
C GLY A 408 2.46 -10.58 31.53
N ILE A 409 3.79 -10.60 31.39
CA ILE A 409 4.71 -9.64 32.03
C ILE A 409 4.96 -8.47 31.08
N ASN A 410 4.98 -7.24 31.61
CA ASN A 410 5.34 -6.06 30.82
C ASN A 410 6.82 -6.12 30.40
N ILE A 411 7.07 -6.02 29.10
CA ILE A 411 8.41 -6.11 28.52
C ILE A 411 8.90 -4.70 28.21
N ALA A 412 9.96 -4.28 28.87
CA ALA A 412 10.53 -2.96 28.67
C ALA A 412 10.98 -2.74 27.21
N SER A 413 10.79 -1.53 26.69
CA SER A 413 11.16 -1.12 25.32
C SER A 413 10.42 -1.87 24.19
N MET A 414 9.31 -2.53 24.50
CA MET A 414 8.47 -3.28 23.55
C MET A 414 7.06 -2.69 23.38
N GLN A 415 6.91 -1.38 23.65
CA GLN A 415 5.73 -0.62 23.26
C GLN A 415 5.51 -0.71 21.75
N GLN A 416 4.26 -0.61 21.30
CA GLN A 416 3.91 -0.76 19.88
C GLN A 416 4.54 0.32 18.99
N ASP A 417 4.56 1.57 19.47
CA ASP A 417 5.02 2.70 18.68
C ASP A 417 6.56 2.75 18.61
N ILE A 418 7.07 3.02 17.41
CA ILE A 418 8.49 3.31 17.17
C ILE A 418 8.78 4.78 17.49
N ILE A 419 7.95 5.70 16.97
CA ILE A 419 8.10 7.14 17.16
C ILE A 419 7.59 7.50 18.55
N ARG A 420 8.42 8.17 19.35
CA ARG A 420 7.98 8.79 20.60
C ARG A 420 7.41 10.17 20.32
N GLN A 421 8.18 11.03 19.63
CA GLN A 421 7.79 12.40 19.32
C GLN A 421 8.46 12.93 18.06
N ILE A 422 7.83 13.94 17.45
CA ILE A 422 8.28 14.59 16.23
C ILE A 422 8.18 16.11 16.42
N ARG A 423 9.14 16.84 15.86
CA ARG A 423 9.16 18.30 15.76
C ARG A 423 9.50 18.71 14.32
N ILE A 424 8.85 19.76 13.80
CA ILE A 424 9.09 20.24 12.42
C ILE A 424 9.72 21.62 12.48
N ILE A 425 10.86 21.75 11.81
CA ILE A 425 11.73 22.92 11.87
C ILE A 425 11.93 23.49 10.47
N CYS A 426 11.83 24.80 10.32
CA CYS A 426 12.17 25.54 9.10
C CYS A 426 13.09 26.70 9.45
N ASP A 427 14.28 26.73 8.84
CA ASP A 427 15.30 27.76 9.06
C ASP A 427 15.61 28.00 10.55
N GLY A 428 15.62 26.92 11.34
CA GLY A 428 15.86 26.95 12.79
C GLY A 428 14.65 27.33 13.65
N ASN A 429 13.51 27.67 13.05
CA ASN A 429 12.27 28.00 13.77
C ASN A 429 11.30 26.82 13.79
N ASP A 430 10.54 26.71 14.88
CA ASP A 430 9.52 25.68 15.02
C ASP A 430 8.28 26.03 14.25
N VAL A 431 8.01 25.25 13.19
CA VAL A 431 6.73 25.29 12.49
C VAL A 431 5.71 24.44 13.21
N GLN A 432 6.16 23.31 13.77
CA GLN A 432 5.40 22.48 14.69
C GLN A 432 6.27 22.19 15.91
N GLU A 433 5.82 22.63 17.08
CA GLU A 433 6.44 22.25 18.35
C GLU A 433 6.46 20.74 18.53
N ILE A 434 7.33 20.26 19.41
CA ILE A 434 7.47 18.83 19.69
C ILE A 434 6.14 18.23 20.18
N LYS A 435 5.67 17.18 19.50
CA LYS A 435 4.43 16.47 19.84
C LYS A 435 4.64 14.95 19.80
N PRO A 436 3.89 14.18 20.61
CA PRO A 436 3.95 12.72 20.55
C PRO A 436 3.35 12.18 19.25
N LEU A 437 3.65 10.92 18.90
CA LEU A 437 3.07 10.26 17.72
C LEU A 437 1.53 10.33 17.71
N GLN A 438 0.89 10.25 18.87
CA GLN A 438 -0.56 10.36 19.00
C GLN A 438 -1.14 11.61 18.32
N TYR A 439 -0.44 12.75 18.39
CA TYR A 439 -0.87 13.97 17.70
C TYR A 439 -0.90 13.77 16.18
N PHE A 440 0.19 13.26 15.61
CA PHE A 440 0.34 13.09 14.16
C PHE A 440 -0.49 11.93 13.59
N LYS A 441 -0.75 10.91 14.41
CA LYS A 441 -1.53 9.74 13.99
C LYS A 441 -3.03 9.93 14.21
N GLU A 442 -3.46 10.40 15.38
CA GLU A 442 -4.89 10.42 15.76
C GLU A 442 -5.50 11.79 15.51
N LEU A 443 -4.92 12.85 16.06
CA LEU A 443 -5.50 14.19 15.94
C LEU A 443 -5.39 14.74 14.50
N SER A 444 -4.21 14.63 13.90
CA SER A 444 -3.97 15.12 12.54
C SER A 444 -4.75 14.32 11.50
N SER A 445 -4.86 12.99 11.64
CA SER A 445 -5.67 12.19 10.70
C SER A 445 -7.16 12.51 10.85
N TRP A 446 -7.69 12.50 12.07
CA TRP A 446 -9.11 12.78 12.33
C TRP A 446 -9.54 14.15 11.81
N LYS A 447 -8.66 15.15 11.90
CA LYS A 447 -8.99 16.51 11.51
C LYS A 447 -8.75 16.81 10.03
N TYR A 448 -7.68 16.28 9.44
CA TYR A 448 -7.19 16.72 8.12
C TYR A 448 -7.19 15.63 7.05
N ALA A 449 -7.50 14.37 7.39
CA ALA A 449 -7.51 13.24 6.45
C ALA A 449 -8.85 12.51 6.52
N THR A 450 -9.18 11.74 5.48
CA THR A 450 -10.43 10.98 5.40
C THR A 450 -10.24 9.53 5.87
N GLY A 451 -9.05 8.96 5.67
CA GLY A 451 -8.85 7.52 5.84
C GLY A 451 -8.49 7.03 7.23
N LEU A 452 -8.39 5.70 7.35
CA LEU A 452 -8.12 4.98 8.59
C LEU A 452 -6.62 4.63 8.70
N PHE A 453 -5.96 5.22 9.69
CA PHE A 453 -4.51 5.09 9.84
C PHE A 453 -4.12 3.82 10.61
N PRO A 454 -3.16 3.01 10.11
CA PRO A 454 -2.59 1.93 10.88
C PRO A 454 -1.71 2.45 12.03
N PRO A 455 -1.44 1.64 13.06
CA PRO A 455 -0.45 1.98 14.09
C PRO A 455 0.92 2.33 13.48
N GLY A 456 1.61 3.32 14.04
CA GLY A 456 2.94 3.76 13.58
C GLY A 456 2.96 4.81 12.46
N LEU A 457 1.95 4.86 11.58
CA LEU A 457 1.92 5.84 10.47
C LEU A 457 1.68 7.26 11.02
N ALA A 458 2.55 8.20 10.67
CA ALA A 458 2.42 9.60 11.07
C ALA A 458 2.15 10.50 9.86
N ILE A 459 1.26 11.48 10.03
CA ILE A 459 1.00 12.52 9.03
C ILE A 459 1.13 13.90 9.65
N TYR A 460 1.66 14.85 8.89
CA TYR A 460 1.56 16.26 9.21
C TYR A 460 1.00 17.03 8.02
N SER A 461 0.04 17.91 8.28
CA SER A 461 -0.65 18.69 7.26
C SER A 461 -0.37 20.17 7.41
N PHE A 462 -0.01 20.81 6.30
CA PHE A 462 -0.07 22.26 6.09
C PHE A 462 -1.38 22.70 5.43
N ALA A 463 -2.20 21.74 4.97
CA ALA A 463 -3.50 21.95 4.34
C ALA A 463 -4.66 21.73 5.32
N LEU A 464 -5.82 22.33 5.04
CA LEU A 464 -7.05 22.08 5.82
C LEU A 464 -7.69 20.72 5.49
N ASP A 465 -7.43 20.19 4.30
CA ASP A 465 -7.86 18.85 3.86
C ASP A 465 -6.75 18.26 2.99
N THR A 466 -6.19 17.14 3.43
CA THR A 466 -5.09 16.43 2.76
C THR A 466 -5.56 15.43 1.71
N SER A 467 -6.77 14.88 1.87
CA SER A 467 -7.32 13.87 0.97
C SER A 467 -7.87 14.54 -0.29
N LYS A 468 -8.52 15.70 -0.16
CA LYS A 468 -9.08 16.49 -1.29
C LYS A 468 -8.11 17.56 -1.80
N TRP A 469 -6.88 17.16 -2.09
CA TRP A 469 -5.78 18.07 -2.45
C TRP A 469 -6.00 18.90 -3.73
N MET A 470 -6.94 18.51 -4.61
CA MET A 470 -7.25 19.25 -5.84
C MET A 470 -7.74 20.68 -5.61
N LYS A 471 -8.27 20.97 -4.42
CA LYS A 471 -8.56 22.32 -3.98
C LYS A 471 -7.52 22.65 -2.90
N PRO A 472 -6.34 23.19 -3.28
CA PRO A 472 -5.30 23.47 -2.32
C PRO A 472 -5.85 24.37 -1.20
N SER A 473 -5.66 23.93 0.03
CA SER A 473 -6.25 24.56 1.21
C SER A 473 -5.20 24.96 2.26
N GLY A 474 -3.94 25.05 1.84
CA GLY A 474 -2.79 25.42 2.66
C GLY A 474 -1.53 24.68 2.23
N THR A 475 -0.39 25.36 2.25
CA THR A 475 0.90 24.82 1.80
C THR A 475 2.07 25.56 2.45
N LEU A 476 3.17 24.85 2.71
CA LEU A 476 4.48 25.43 3.00
C LEU A 476 5.29 25.56 1.71
N ASN A 477 5.72 26.77 1.32
CA ASN A 477 6.58 26.93 0.14
C ASN A 477 8.05 26.63 0.49
N THR A 478 8.48 25.40 0.22
CA THR A 478 9.84 24.93 0.54
C THR A 478 10.92 25.54 -0.35
N SER A 479 10.58 26.05 -1.55
CA SER A 479 11.52 26.83 -2.37
C SER A 479 11.97 28.16 -1.74
N ARG A 480 11.34 28.56 -0.63
CA ARG A 480 11.68 29.79 0.14
C ARG A 480 12.25 29.50 1.53
N VAL A 481 12.40 28.22 1.87
CA VAL A 481 13.00 27.76 3.13
C VAL A 481 14.37 27.19 2.79
N LYS A 482 15.42 27.60 3.51
CA LYS A 482 16.77 27.07 3.26
C LYS A 482 16.94 25.67 3.85
N ASN A 483 16.48 25.49 5.08
CA ASN A 483 16.58 24.24 5.83
C ASN A 483 15.20 23.79 6.28
N PHE A 484 14.65 22.77 5.60
CA PHE A 484 13.43 22.10 6.02
C PHE A 484 13.80 20.78 6.70
N GLN A 485 13.44 20.65 7.98
CA GLN A 485 13.97 19.60 8.84
C GLN A 485 12.87 18.95 9.68
N LEU A 486 13.03 17.65 9.91
CA LEU A 486 12.17 16.85 10.77
C LEU A 486 13.02 16.26 11.90
N ASP A 487 12.80 16.71 13.12
CA ASP A 487 13.49 16.21 14.31
C ASP A 487 12.64 15.07 14.90
N ILE A 488 13.12 13.83 14.70
CA ILE A 488 12.44 12.62 15.14
C ILE A 488 13.16 12.03 16.34
N ASP A 489 12.38 11.73 17.37
CA ASP A 489 12.84 11.04 18.56
C ASP A 489 12.11 9.69 18.68
N PRO A 490 12.81 8.56 18.47
CA PRO A 490 12.25 7.23 18.70
C PRO A 490 12.11 6.92 20.19
N TRP A 491 11.28 5.91 20.50
CA TRP A 491 11.41 5.27 21.81
C TRP A 491 12.79 4.61 21.95
N PRO A 492 13.42 4.67 23.14
CA PRO A 492 14.73 4.05 23.35
C PRO A 492 14.70 2.56 23.05
N LEU A 493 15.68 2.09 22.28
CA LEU A 493 15.89 0.67 22.03
C LEU A 493 16.49 0.01 23.29
N ALA A 494 16.18 -1.27 23.49
CA ALA A 494 16.80 -2.05 24.56
C ALA A 494 18.32 -2.18 24.34
N GLN A 495 19.08 -2.39 25.42
CA GLN A 495 20.52 -2.66 25.28
C GLN A 495 20.76 -3.92 24.44
N ASN A 496 21.80 -3.91 23.61
CA ASN A 496 22.19 -5.02 22.72
C ASN A 496 21.09 -5.43 21.72
N THR A 497 20.26 -4.47 21.30
CA THR A 497 19.29 -4.68 20.22
C THR A 497 20.01 -4.99 18.89
N THR A 498 19.52 -5.97 18.14
CA THR A 498 20.11 -6.51 16.89
C THR A 498 19.55 -5.85 15.63
N TYR A 499 18.53 -5.00 15.78
CA TYR A 499 17.91 -4.22 14.71
C TYR A 499 18.06 -2.72 14.98
N LEU A 500 17.94 -1.93 13.92
CA LEU A 500 17.85 -0.48 13.99
C LEU A 500 16.49 -0.04 13.44
N LEU A 501 16.21 1.26 13.53
CA LEU A 501 14.99 1.85 13.00
C LEU A 501 15.29 2.49 11.64
N ASN A 502 14.40 2.23 10.68
CA ASN A 502 14.42 2.83 9.36
C ASN A 502 13.20 3.72 9.24
N TYR A 503 13.38 4.93 8.74
CA TYR A 503 12.31 5.86 8.43
C TYR A 503 12.26 6.13 6.94
N VAL A 504 11.05 6.26 6.41
CA VAL A 504 10.83 6.82 5.08
C VAL A 504 9.90 8.01 5.25
N VAL A 505 10.34 9.16 4.77
CA VAL A 505 9.56 10.39 4.76
C VAL A 505 9.13 10.68 3.33
N TYR A 506 7.83 10.73 3.09
CA TYR A 506 7.26 11.20 1.83
C TYR A 506 6.86 12.65 1.98
N VAL A 507 7.41 13.50 1.12
CA VAL A 507 6.97 14.89 0.97
C VAL A 507 6.18 14.99 -0.32
N GLU A 508 4.91 15.34 -0.19
CA GLU A 508 4.10 15.68 -1.34
C GLU A 508 4.27 17.16 -1.65
N SER A 509 4.47 17.49 -2.92
CA SER A 509 4.55 18.87 -3.39
C SER A 509 3.60 19.11 -4.55
N ILE A 510 3.13 20.35 -4.67
CA ILE A 510 2.24 20.79 -5.72
C ILE A 510 3.06 21.44 -6.82
N ASN A 511 2.87 20.96 -8.04
CA ASN A 511 3.43 21.56 -9.25
C ASN A 511 2.32 21.64 -10.32
N PHE A 512 2.67 22.15 -11.48
CA PHE A 512 1.73 22.41 -12.56
C PHE A 512 2.27 21.83 -13.87
N LEU A 513 1.48 20.99 -14.53
CA LEU A 513 1.74 20.51 -15.88
C LEU A 513 1.10 21.46 -16.87
N VAL A 514 1.94 22.13 -17.67
CA VAL A 514 1.50 23.03 -18.74
C VAL A 514 1.56 22.27 -20.06
N ILE A 515 0.46 22.32 -20.80
CA ILE A 515 0.32 21.70 -22.12
C ILE A 515 -0.02 22.80 -23.12
N GLU A 516 0.88 23.03 -24.07
CA GLU A 516 0.73 24.06 -25.10
C GLU A 516 1.50 23.65 -26.36
N GLY A 517 0.99 24.00 -27.54
CA GLY A 517 1.69 23.76 -28.80
C GLY A 517 1.96 22.29 -29.12
N GLY A 518 1.15 21.36 -28.59
CA GLY A 518 1.32 19.92 -28.81
C GLY A 518 2.32 19.23 -27.87
N MET A 519 2.89 19.96 -26.90
CA MET A 519 3.90 19.48 -25.96
C MET A 519 3.45 19.73 -24.52
N GLY A 520 3.92 18.89 -23.60
CA GLY A 520 3.62 19.00 -22.17
C GLY A 520 4.90 19.02 -21.34
N GLY A 521 4.95 19.87 -20.32
CA GLY A 521 6.08 19.99 -19.42
C GLY A 521 5.71 20.55 -18.04
N MET A 522 6.51 20.23 -17.03
CA MET A 522 6.34 20.79 -15.70
C MET A 522 6.72 22.26 -15.68
N LYS A 523 5.87 23.10 -15.09
CA LYS A 523 6.05 24.56 -15.04
C LYS A 523 7.27 24.96 -14.22
N TYR A 524 7.47 24.29 -13.09
CA TYR A 524 8.60 24.53 -12.20
C TYR A 524 9.52 23.32 -12.22
N ALA A 525 10.78 23.56 -12.57
CA ALA A 525 11.83 22.56 -12.37
C ALA A 525 12.10 22.44 -10.87
N SER A 526 12.18 21.20 -10.39
CA SER A 526 12.65 20.87 -9.04
C SER A 526 14.15 21.05 -8.95
#